data_AF-A0AAA9Z6C6-F1
#
_entry.id   AF-A0AAA9Z6C6-F1
#
_cell.length_a   1.000
_cell.length_b   1.000
_cell.length_c   1.000
_cell.angle_alpha   90.00
_cell.angle_beta   90.00
_cell.angle_gamma   90.00
#
_symmetry.space_group_name_H-M   'P 1'
#
loop_
_entity.id
_entity.type
_entity.pdbx_description
1 polymer ?
#
loop_
_entity_poly.entity_id
_entity_poly.type
_entity_poly.pdbx_seq_one_letter_code
_entity_poly.pdbx_strand_id
1 'polypeptide(L)'
;MSRRINLIGVCAISGLCILLLFASHRFTSSNSYTTEYFKPRERNANLRLLNAHKFYGAKTFSGSSTYDTYPPIPTPQNSTVTIEDVLNYQRSRIADEMAEFEYPNGLYNSDASKLSDLTPETGGQPMRSIIITTWRSGSTFLGDILNAMPGNYYHYEPLLDFDIVQIRGPPNDRIAIHNLKHLLKCDYTEMENYLDFGRTHNYLFSHNTRLWRHCRLFPHFCYEPKFLGPFCKLFPLQSMKVVRLRASLVQPLLEDERPSEIKVCADLKSVGAAFCTFLAGGGGVIGVTPNEFSAAAASAA
;
A
#
# COMPACT_ATOMS: atom_id res chain seq x y z
N MET A 1 -11.82 -32.76 -56.09
CA MET A 1 -10.39 -32.37 -56.10
C MET A 1 -9.86 -32.47 -54.68
N SER A 2 -9.16 -33.56 -54.34
CA SER A 2 -8.70 -33.85 -52.98
C SER A 2 -7.24 -33.38 -52.82
N ARG A 3 -7.01 -32.33 -52.03
CA ARG A 3 -5.66 -31.85 -51.71
C ARG A 3 -5.03 -32.86 -50.75
N ARG A 4 -4.14 -33.72 -51.28
CA ARG A 4 -3.22 -34.51 -50.47
C ARG A 4 -2.27 -33.54 -49.76
N ILE A 5 -2.62 -33.18 -48.53
CA ILE A 5 -1.75 -32.40 -47.67
C ILE A 5 -0.55 -33.31 -47.33
N ASN A 6 0.66 -32.86 -47.69
CA ASN A 6 1.90 -33.57 -47.40
C ASN A 6 2.06 -33.71 -45.89
N LEU A 7 1.85 -34.92 -45.37
CA LEU A 7 1.93 -35.27 -43.95
C LEU A 7 3.25 -34.80 -43.32
N ILE A 8 4.34 -34.85 -44.08
CA ILE A 8 5.67 -34.38 -43.68
C ILE A 8 5.68 -32.87 -43.43
N GLY A 9 4.97 -32.08 -44.26
CA GLY A 9 4.86 -30.63 -44.08
C GLY A 9 4.04 -30.25 -42.84
N VAL A 10 2.98 -31.01 -42.55
CA VAL A 10 2.16 -30.79 -41.33
C VAL A 10 2.95 -31.13 -40.07
N CYS A 11 3.71 -32.24 -40.08
CA CYS A 11 4.57 -32.61 -38.97
C CYS A 11 5.74 -31.61 -38.76
N ALA A 12 6.29 -31.04 -39.83
CA ALA A 12 7.32 -30.03 -39.73
C ALA A 12 6.78 -28.72 -39.12
N ILE A 13 5.59 -28.29 -39.53
CA ILE A 13 4.95 -27.07 -38.99
C ILE A 13 4.53 -27.27 -37.54
N SER A 14 3.97 -28.43 -37.17
CA SER A 14 3.61 -28.71 -35.78
C SER A 14 4.84 -28.81 -34.88
N GLY A 15 5.93 -29.45 -35.36
CA GLY A 15 7.21 -29.49 -34.66
C GLY A 15 7.81 -28.10 -34.43
N LEU A 16 7.76 -27.23 -35.45
CA LEU A 16 8.23 -25.85 -35.35
C LEU A 16 7.38 -25.04 -34.36
N CYS A 17 6.06 -25.18 -34.37
CA CYS A 17 5.17 -24.53 -33.42
C CYS A 17 5.42 -25.00 -31.98
N ILE A 18 5.64 -26.29 -31.76
CA ILE A 18 5.96 -26.82 -30.42
C ILE A 18 7.33 -26.31 -29.95
N LEU A 19 8.34 -26.25 -30.84
CA LEU A 19 9.64 -25.65 -30.53
C LEU A 19 9.54 -24.16 -30.23
N LEU A 20 8.72 -23.41 -30.97
CA LEU A 20 8.48 -21.99 -30.71
C LEU A 20 7.71 -21.77 -29.41
N LEU A 21 6.76 -22.65 -29.06
CA LEU A 21 6.09 -22.62 -27.75
C LEU A 21 7.04 -23.00 -26.62
N PHE A 22 7.94 -23.96 -26.81
CA PHE A 22 8.97 -24.31 -25.84
C PHE A 22 10.02 -23.20 -25.67
N ALA A 23 10.42 -22.57 -26.77
CA ALA A 23 11.30 -21.41 -26.77
C ALA A 23 10.60 -20.23 -26.10
N SER A 24 9.34 -19.95 -26.42
CA SER A 24 8.55 -18.88 -25.80
C SER A 24 8.28 -19.17 -24.32
N HIS A 25 8.05 -20.42 -23.92
CA HIS A 25 7.92 -20.82 -22.53
C HIS A 25 9.26 -20.71 -21.80
N ARG A 26 10.39 -21.05 -22.43
CA ARG A 26 11.74 -20.85 -21.87
C ARG A 26 12.08 -19.37 -21.77
N PHE A 27 11.78 -18.56 -22.79
CA PHE A 27 11.97 -17.12 -22.81
C PHE A 27 11.04 -16.40 -21.82
N THR A 28 9.80 -16.87 -21.63
CA THR A 28 8.85 -16.34 -20.64
C THR A 28 9.19 -16.81 -19.23
N SER A 29 9.65 -18.06 -19.06
CA SER A 29 10.16 -18.56 -17.77
C SER A 29 11.51 -17.94 -17.39
N SER A 30 12.32 -17.54 -18.38
CA SER A 30 13.52 -16.72 -18.20
C SER A 30 13.23 -15.21 -18.18
N ASN A 31 11.98 -14.79 -18.45
CA ASN A 31 11.45 -13.45 -18.17
C ASN A 31 10.70 -13.41 -16.83
N SER A 32 11.15 -14.21 -15.87
CA SER A 32 11.24 -13.65 -14.53
C SER A 32 12.31 -12.57 -14.59
N TYR A 33 11.99 -11.34 -14.19
CA TYR A 33 12.84 -10.14 -14.18
C TYR A 33 14.09 -10.31 -13.29
N THR A 34 14.94 -11.25 -13.64
CA THR A 34 16.22 -11.56 -13.03
C THR A 34 17.24 -11.34 -14.12
N THR A 35 17.60 -10.08 -14.33
CA THR A 35 18.94 -9.61 -14.71
C THR A 35 18.87 -8.12 -14.96
N GLU A 36 19.02 -7.33 -13.90
CA GLU A 36 19.65 -6.02 -14.06
C GLU A 36 20.70 -5.78 -12.96
N TYR A 37 21.92 -5.63 -13.46
CA TYR A 37 23.12 -5.03 -12.88
C TYR A 37 23.85 -5.72 -11.72
N PHE A 38 24.88 -6.47 -12.13
CA PHE A 38 26.23 -6.29 -11.59
C PHE A 38 26.54 -4.80 -11.39
N LYS A 39 26.35 -4.29 -10.17
CA LYS A 39 27.15 -3.18 -9.64
C LYS A 39 28.24 -3.79 -8.75
N PRO A 40 29.52 -3.72 -9.14
CA PRO A 40 30.60 -3.97 -8.19
C PRO A 40 30.74 -2.72 -7.32
N ARG A 41 30.19 -2.78 -6.11
CA ARG A 41 30.44 -1.79 -5.06
C ARG A 41 30.46 -2.54 -3.74
N GLU A 42 31.55 -2.39 -2.99
CA GLU A 42 31.83 -3.09 -1.73
C GLU A 42 30.55 -3.31 -0.91
N ARG A 43 30.13 -4.58 -0.77
CA ARG A 43 28.89 -4.90 -0.05
C ARG A 43 29.19 -4.96 1.45
N ASN A 44 28.77 -3.92 2.17
CA ASN A 44 28.63 -3.98 3.63
C ASN A 44 27.76 -5.20 4.03
N ALA A 45 28.13 -5.88 5.11
CA ALA A 45 27.42 -7.06 5.63
C ALA A 45 25.92 -6.77 5.89
N ASN A 46 25.59 -5.55 6.33
CA ASN A 46 24.21 -5.09 6.55
C ASN A 46 23.37 -5.14 5.27
N LEU A 47 23.93 -4.69 4.13
CA LEU A 47 23.25 -4.77 2.83
C LEU A 47 23.07 -6.21 2.37
N ARG A 48 24.00 -7.12 2.70
CA ARG A 48 23.81 -8.55 2.42
C ARG A 48 22.68 -9.13 3.25
N LEU A 49 22.53 -8.79 4.53
CA LEU A 49 21.42 -9.23 5.37
C LEU A 49 20.07 -8.73 4.83
N LEU A 50 19.99 -7.46 4.46
CA LEU A 50 18.78 -6.85 3.88
C LEU A 50 18.42 -7.46 2.50
N ASN A 51 19.43 -7.80 1.69
CA ASN A 51 19.26 -8.39 0.35
C ASN A 51 19.10 -9.92 0.33
N ALA A 52 19.76 -10.67 1.22
CA ALA A 52 19.78 -12.13 1.24
C ALA A 52 18.37 -12.72 1.41
N HIS A 53 17.47 -11.96 2.01
CA HIS A 53 16.09 -12.37 2.21
C HIS A 53 15.12 -11.94 1.08
N LYS A 54 15.63 -11.56 -0.12
CA LYS A 54 14.81 -11.57 -1.36
C LYS A 54 14.15 -12.95 -1.62
N PHE A 55 14.67 -14.03 -1.01
CA PHE A 55 14.15 -15.41 -1.14
C PHE A 55 12.90 -15.75 -0.31
N TYR A 56 12.44 -14.90 0.63
CA TYR A 56 11.18 -15.16 1.37
C TYR A 56 9.93 -14.59 0.67
N GLY A 57 10.03 -14.31 -0.64
CA GLY A 57 8.95 -13.71 -1.44
C GLY A 57 8.61 -14.46 -2.73
N ALA A 58 9.16 -15.65 -2.98
CA ALA A 58 8.66 -16.50 -4.05
C ALA A 58 7.35 -17.17 -3.60
N LYS A 59 6.21 -16.52 -3.82
CA LYS A 59 4.91 -17.17 -3.71
C LYS A 59 4.80 -18.21 -4.83
N THR A 60 4.95 -19.49 -4.48
CA THR A 60 4.12 -20.52 -5.10
C THR A 60 2.67 -20.18 -4.79
N PHE A 61 1.88 -19.94 -5.83
CA PHE A 61 0.45 -19.75 -5.76
C PHE A 61 -0.20 -21.07 -5.30
N SER A 62 -0.37 -21.23 -4.00
CA SER A 62 -1.21 -22.27 -3.40
C SER A 62 -1.71 -21.73 -2.07
N GLY A 63 -3.02 -21.69 -1.89
CA GLY A 63 -3.68 -21.08 -0.76
C GLY A 63 -3.25 -21.70 0.57
N SER A 64 -2.71 -20.87 1.45
CA SER A 64 -2.90 -21.00 2.90
C SER A 64 -2.46 -19.69 3.56
N SER A 65 -3.45 -18.94 4.04
CA SER A 65 -3.25 -17.71 4.82
C SER A 65 -2.93 -18.10 6.26
N THR A 66 -1.70 -18.54 6.53
CA THR A 66 -1.20 -18.64 7.90
C THR A 66 -0.47 -17.35 8.23
N TYR A 67 -1.17 -16.43 8.87
CA TYR A 67 -0.55 -15.31 9.59
C TYR A 67 0.35 -15.93 10.66
N ASP A 68 1.65 -15.98 10.38
CA ASP A 68 2.65 -16.65 11.21
C ASP A 68 2.75 -15.92 12.57
N THR A 69 2.28 -16.57 13.63
CA THR A 69 1.98 -15.98 14.95
C THR A 69 3.21 -15.76 15.85
N TYR A 70 4.43 -15.86 15.33
CA TYR A 70 5.63 -15.61 16.15
C TYR A 70 6.63 -14.70 15.41
N PRO A 71 7.07 -13.58 16.04
CA PRO A 71 8.23 -12.87 15.51
C PRO A 71 9.44 -13.82 15.58
N PRO A 72 10.23 -13.94 14.50
CA PRO A 72 11.44 -14.76 14.54
C PRO A 72 12.40 -14.19 15.60
N ILE A 73 13.02 -15.09 16.36
CA ILE A 73 13.97 -14.76 17.42
C ILE A 73 15.12 -13.93 16.82
N PRO A 74 15.47 -12.75 17.38
CA PRO A 74 16.57 -11.95 16.88
C PRO A 74 17.89 -12.73 16.97
N THR A 75 18.55 -12.98 15.83
CA THR A 75 19.90 -13.54 15.84
C THR A 75 20.92 -12.45 16.18
N PRO A 76 22.08 -12.77 16.79
CA PRO A 76 23.08 -11.79 17.21
C PRO A 76 23.56 -10.83 16.10
N GLN A 77 23.48 -11.27 14.83
CA GLN A 77 23.83 -10.50 13.64
C GLN A 77 22.85 -9.35 13.33
N ASN A 78 21.63 -9.36 13.89
CA ASN A 78 20.61 -8.32 13.64
C ASN A 78 20.79 -7.08 14.53
N SER A 79 21.66 -7.14 15.54
CA SER A 79 21.86 -6.07 16.53
C SER A 79 22.72 -4.90 16.04
N THR A 80 23.47 -5.08 14.95
CA THR A 80 24.35 -4.05 14.37
C THR A 80 23.68 -3.20 13.30
N VAL A 81 22.47 -3.55 12.87
CA VAL A 81 21.73 -2.80 11.84
C VAL A 81 21.05 -1.60 12.49
N THR A 82 21.30 -0.42 11.95
CA THR A 82 20.69 0.82 12.42
C THR A 82 19.35 1.09 11.73
N ILE A 83 18.53 1.97 12.31
CA ILE A 83 17.32 2.48 11.64
C ILE A 83 17.68 3.07 10.28
N GLU A 84 18.77 3.84 10.21
CA GLU A 84 19.21 4.52 8.99
C GLU A 84 19.60 3.53 7.88
N ASP A 85 20.18 2.37 8.22
CA ASP A 85 20.44 1.30 7.23
C ASP A 85 19.14 0.79 6.59
N VAL A 86 18.10 0.60 7.40
CA VAL A 86 16.78 0.13 6.94
C VAL A 86 16.11 1.19 6.06
N LEU A 87 16.17 2.46 6.48
CA LEU A 87 15.62 3.59 5.71
C LEU A 87 16.31 3.71 4.35
N ASN A 88 17.65 3.70 4.31
CA ASN A 88 18.42 3.77 3.06
C ASN A 88 18.10 2.62 2.10
N TYR A 89 17.99 1.40 2.64
CA TYR A 89 17.60 0.26 1.83
C TYR A 89 16.18 0.41 1.27
N GLN A 90 15.24 0.90 2.09
CA GLN A 90 13.87 1.11 1.63
C GLN A 90 13.78 2.24 0.60
N ARG A 91 14.54 3.33 0.74
CA ARG A 91 14.66 4.40 -0.27
C ARG A 91 15.07 3.84 -1.63
N SER A 92 16.12 3.03 -1.67
CA SER A 92 16.57 2.39 -2.93
C SER A 92 15.48 1.52 -3.54
N ARG A 93 14.75 0.75 -2.72
CA ARG A 93 13.67 -0.10 -3.22
C ARG A 93 12.50 0.70 -3.76
N ILE A 94 12.15 1.81 -3.13
CA ILE A 94 11.08 2.69 -3.62
C ILE A 94 11.51 3.33 -4.95
N ALA A 95 12.76 3.78 -5.06
CA ALA A 95 13.29 4.30 -6.31
C ALA A 95 13.20 3.28 -7.45
N ASP A 96 13.56 2.01 -7.17
CA ASP A 96 13.44 0.92 -8.14
C ASP A 96 11.97 0.62 -8.50
N GLU A 97 11.07 0.53 -7.49
CA GLU A 97 9.63 0.30 -7.69
C GLU A 97 8.96 1.43 -8.49
N MET A 98 9.46 2.67 -8.37
CA MET A 98 8.90 3.87 -8.97
C MET A 98 9.57 4.27 -10.29
N ALA A 99 10.52 3.48 -10.81
CA ALA A 99 11.29 3.81 -12.01
C ALA A 99 10.42 3.93 -13.27
N GLU A 100 9.39 3.08 -13.37
CA GLU A 100 8.44 3.04 -14.49
C GLU A 100 7.06 3.62 -14.12
N PHE A 101 6.96 4.26 -12.96
CA PHE A 101 5.69 4.83 -12.52
C PHE A 101 5.34 6.08 -13.33
N GLU A 102 4.13 6.09 -13.90
CA GLU A 102 3.60 7.26 -14.62
C GLU A 102 3.11 8.31 -13.62
N TYR A 103 3.85 9.41 -13.53
CA TYR A 103 3.48 10.54 -12.67
C TYR A 103 2.29 11.32 -13.24
N PRO A 104 1.45 11.94 -12.38
CA PRO A 104 0.26 12.66 -12.84
C PRO A 104 0.56 13.81 -13.82
N ASN A 105 1.70 14.50 -13.70
CA ASN A 105 2.13 15.54 -14.65
C ASN A 105 1.03 16.59 -14.97
N GLY A 106 0.32 17.08 -13.94
CA GLY A 106 -0.78 18.04 -14.06
C GLY A 106 -2.17 17.38 -14.11
N LEU A 107 -2.26 16.05 -14.21
CA LEU A 107 -3.52 15.33 -14.09
C LEU A 107 -4.00 15.29 -12.65
N TYR A 108 -5.32 15.27 -12.46
CA TYR A 108 -5.97 15.16 -11.15
C TYR A 108 -5.56 16.26 -10.15
N ASN A 109 -5.23 17.46 -10.64
CA ASN A 109 -4.77 18.59 -9.82
C ASN A 109 -3.47 18.27 -9.04
N SER A 110 -2.59 17.46 -9.64
CA SER A 110 -1.27 17.14 -9.11
C SER A 110 -0.19 17.45 -10.15
N ASP A 111 0.68 18.41 -9.86
CA ASP A 111 1.81 18.80 -10.72
C ASP A 111 3.05 17.91 -10.53
N ALA A 112 2.92 16.81 -9.79
CA ALA A 112 4.03 15.92 -9.52
C ALA A 112 4.54 15.28 -10.82
N SER A 113 5.85 15.38 -11.03
CA SER A 113 6.54 14.90 -12.25
C SER A 113 7.67 13.90 -11.95
N LYS A 114 8.06 13.79 -10.69
CA LYS A 114 9.14 12.93 -10.20
C LYS A 114 8.87 12.45 -8.78
N LEU A 115 9.59 11.40 -8.37
CA LEU A 115 9.44 10.77 -7.05
C LEU A 115 9.51 11.77 -5.90
N SER A 116 10.48 12.70 -5.92
CA SER A 116 10.67 13.68 -4.86
C SER A 116 9.48 14.63 -4.66
N ASP A 117 8.67 14.85 -5.71
CA ASP A 117 7.49 15.70 -5.63
C ASP A 117 6.37 15.03 -4.83
N LEU A 118 6.40 13.68 -4.75
CA LEU A 118 5.43 12.87 -4.02
C LEU A 118 5.94 12.39 -2.65
N THR A 119 7.24 12.43 -2.38
CA THR A 119 7.80 11.84 -1.16
C THR A 119 7.84 12.86 0.00
N PRO A 120 7.16 12.60 1.14
CA PRO A 120 7.18 13.48 2.31
C PRO A 120 8.58 13.80 2.86
N GLU A 121 9.49 12.81 2.85
CA GLU A 121 10.86 12.99 3.32
C GLU A 121 11.61 14.11 2.57
N THR A 122 11.34 14.27 1.28
CA THR A 122 11.94 15.31 0.44
C THR A 122 11.13 16.61 0.40
N GLY A 123 10.12 16.73 1.26
CA GLY A 123 9.17 17.87 1.26
C GLY A 123 8.10 17.79 0.17
N GLY A 124 8.01 16.67 -0.54
CA GLY A 124 6.95 16.38 -1.50
C GLY A 124 5.62 16.08 -0.83
N GLN A 125 4.56 15.97 -1.63
CA GLN A 125 3.20 15.68 -1.18
C GLN A 125 2.74 14.31 -1.68
N PRO A 126 2.53 13.34 -0.79
CA PRO A 126 2.14 11.99 -1.21
C PRO A 126 0.72 11.98 -1.73
N MET A 127 0.44 11.08 -2.67
CA MET A 127 -0.93 10.82 -3.08
C MET A 127 -1.60 9.93 -2.03
N ARG A 128 -2.69 10.41 -1.43
CA ARG A 128 -3.39 9.71 -0.35
C ARG A 128 -4.74 9.18 -0.82
N SER A 129 -5.06 7.96 -0.43
CA SER A 129 -6.34 7.32 -0.71
C SER A 129 -6.93 6.72 0.56
N ILE A 130 -8.15 7.12 0.93
CA ILE A 130 -8.84 6.62 2.11
C ILE A 130 -10.09 5.88 1.66
N ILE A 131 -10.17 4.60 2.02
CA ILE A 131 -11.35 3.78 1.81
C ILE A 131 -12.17 3.83 3.09
N ILE A 132 -13.37 4.39 3.02
CA ILE A 132 -14.26 4.55 4.17
C ILE A 132 -15.54 3.78 3.93
N THR A 133 -15.79 2.78 4.75
CA THR A 133 -16.85 1.82 4.46
C THR A 133 -17.34 1.15 5.74
N THR A 134 -18.16 0.12 5.61
CA THR A 134 -18.54 -0.80 6.68
C THR A 134 -17.87 -2.16 6.48
N TRP A 135 -17.88 -3.02 7.51
CA TRP A 135 -17.40 -4.39 7.38
C TRP A 135 -18.10 -5.16 6.26
N ARG A 136 -17.38 -6.09 5.61
CA ARG A 136 -17.90 -6.99 4.56
C ARG A 136 -18.32 -6.30 3.25
N SER A 137 -17.86 -5.09 2.98
CA SER A 137 -18.06 -4.37 1.70
C SER A 137 -17.12 -4.80 0.58
N GLY A 138 -16.14 -5.66 0.85
CA GLY A 138 -15.04 -5.93 -0.09
C GLY A 138 -13.91 -4.89 -0.03
N SER A 139 -13.91 -3.99 0.95
CA SER A 139 -12.84 -2.99 1.13
C SER A 139 -11.45 -3.59 1.37
N THR A 140 -11.34 -4.81 1.90
CA THR A 140 -10.05 -5.51 1.96
C THR A 140 -9.51 -5.78 0.55
N PHE A 141 -10.36 -6.22 -0.38
CA PHE A 141 -9.94 -6.45 -1.77
C PHE A 141 -9.48 -5.15 -2.44
N LEU A 142 -10.24 -4.06 -2.29
CA LEU A 142 -9.82 -2.76 -2.81
C LEU A 142 -8.53 -2.26 -2.15
N GLY A 143 -8.40 -2.42 -0.83
CA GLY A 143 -7.18 -2.08 -0.10
C GLY A 143 -5.97 -2.88 -0.56
N ASP A 144 -6.12 -4.16 -0.87
CA ASP A 144 -5.05 -5.00 -1.40
C ASP A 144 -4.61 -4.56 -2.81
N ILE A 145 -5.55 -4.12 -3.65
CA ILE A 145 -5.23 -3.51 -4.95
C ILE A 145 -4.39 -2.25 -4.76
N LEU A 146 -4.81 -1.34 -3.87
CA LEU A 146 -4.04 -0.12 -3.58
C LEU A 146 -2.68 -0.43 -2.97
N ASN A 147 -2.58 -1.44 -2.11
CA ASN A 147 -1.33 -1.87 -1.50
C ASN A 147 -0.34 -2.44 -2.53
N ALA A 148 -0.85 -3.03 -3.62
CA ALA A 148 -0.04 -3.54 -4.72
C ALA A 148 0.58 -2.43 -5.59
N MET A 149 0.11 -1.18 -5.49
CA MET A 149 0.73 -0.04 -6.18
C MET A 149 2.20 0.14 -5.73
N PRO A 150 3.11 0.51 -6.66
CA PRO A 150 4.52 0.75 -6.32
C PRO A 150 4.63 1.86 -5.27
N GLY A 151 5.57 1.73 -4.33
CA GLY A 151 5.80 2.81 -3.36
C GLY A 151 4.60 3.16 -2.46
N ASN A 152 3.62 2.28 -2.28
CA ASN A 152 2.49 2.51 -1.38
C ASN A 152 2.77 2.08 0.07
N TYR A 153 2.46 2.98 1.01
CA TYR A 153 2.37 2.69 2.44
C TYR A 153 0.91 2.48 2.83
N TYR A 154 0.59 1.27 3.29
CA TYR A 154 -0.79 0.87 3.59
C TYR A 154 -1.08 0.90 5.10
N HIS A 155 -2.10 1.65 5.50
CA HIS A 155 -2.66 1.65 6.84
C HIS A 155 -3.90 0.75 6.89
N TYR A 156 -3.75 -0.42 7.48
CA TYR A 156 -4.84 -1.39 7.58
C TYR A 156 -5.66 -1.16 8.86
N GLU A 157 -6.91 -0.72 8.70
CA GLU A 157 -7.89 -0.54 9.79
C GLU A 157 -7.30 0.11 11.05
N PRO A 158 -6.76 1.33 10.95
CA PRO A 158 -6.00 1.94 12.05
C PRO A 158 -6.82 2.22 13.32
N LEU A 159 -8.15 2.05 13.29
CA LEU A 159 -9.05 2.21 14.43
C LEU A 159 -9.40 0.87 15.10
N LEU A 160 -8.61 -0.19 14.87
CA LEU A 160 -8.84 -1.52 15.44
C LEU A 160 -8.83 -1.53 16.97
N ASP A 161 -8.15 -0.58 17.60
CA ASP A 161 -8.10 -0.35 19.05
C ASP A 161 -9.46 0.03 19.65
N PHE A 162 -10.41 0.49 18.84
CA PHE A 162 -11.81 0.72 19.24
C PHE A 162 -12.67 -0.56 19.17
N ASP A 163 -12.07 -1.73 18.96
CA ASP A 163 -12.73 -3.04 18.94
C ASP A 163 -13.86 -3.13 17.88
N ILE A 164 -15.03 -3.71 18.17
CA ILE A 164 -16.15 -3.87 17.23
C ILE A 164 -17.09 -2.63 17.24
N VAL A 165 -16.61 -1.47 17.71
CA VAL A 165 -17.42 -0.26 17.80
C VAL A 165 -17.45 0.50 16.47
N GLN A 166 -18.66 0.85 16.01
CA GLN A 166 -18.85 1.83 14.93
C GLN A 166 -18.96 3.23 15.52
N ILE A 167 -17.97 4.07 15.23
CA ILE A 167 -17.86 5.45 15.67
C ILE A 167 -18.83 6.32 14.86
N ARG A 168 -19.84 6.84 15.57
CA ARG A 168 -20.92 7.68 15.01
C ARG A 168 -20.86 9.13 15.50
N GLY A 169 -20.00 9.45 16.46
CA GLY A 169 -19.86 10.77 17.06
C GLY A 169 -19.11 10.69 18.40
N PRO A 170 -19.27 11.69 19.27
CA PRO A 170 -18.65 11.72 20.60
C PRO A 170 -18.96 10.48 21.44
N PRO A 171 -18.03 10.04 22.30
CA PRO A 171 -16.75 10.68 22.64
C PRO A 171 -15.56 10.28 21.74
N ASN A 172 -15.71 9.24 20.91
CA ASN A 172 -14.60 8.58 20.23
C ASN A 172 -14.22 9.22 18.88
N ASP A 173 -15.11 10.02 18.29
CA ASP A 173 -14.90 10.72 17.02
C ASP A 173 -13.64 11.58 17.02
N ARG A 174 -13.42 12.38 18.07
CA ARG A 174 -12.26 13.28 18.16
C ARG A 174 -10.94 12.51 18.17
N ILE A 175 -10.87 11.43 18.94
CA ILE A 175 -9.67 10.59 19.04
C ILE A 175 -9.42 9.86 17.72
N ALA A 176 -10.48 9.30 17.11
CA ALA A 176 -10.36 8.63 15.82
C ALA A 176 -9.85 9.58 14.74
N ILE A 177 -10.44 10.77 14.60
CA ILE A 177 -10.01 11.77 13.61
C ILE A 177 -8.57 12.22 13.88
N HIS A 178 -8.19 12.44 15.14
CA HIS A 178 -6.82 12.77 15.53
C HIS A 178 -5.84 11.68 15.07
N ASN A 179 -6.10 10.41 15.40
CA ASN A 179 -5.25 9.28 15.00
C ASN A 179 -5.12 9.17 13.47
N LEU A 180 -6.22 9.32 12.72
CA LEU A 180 -6.18 9.25 11.26
C LEU A 180 -5.34 10.40 10.66
N LYS A 181 -5.48 11.63 11.19
CA LYS A 181 -4.66 12.78 10.76
C LYS A 181 -3.17 12.55 11.02
N HIS A 182 -2.82 12.04 12.19
CA HIS A 182 -1.44 11.73 12.54
C HIS A 182 -0.85 10.70 11.57
N LEU A 183 -1.56 9.61 11.30
CA LEU A 183 -1.12 8.58 10.36
C LEU A 183 -0.92 9.10 8.92
N LEU A 184 -1.84 9.91 8.39
CA LEU A 184 -1.72 10.52 7.05
C LEU A 184 -0.51 11.48 6.94
N LYS A 185 -0.10 12.06 8.07
CA LYS A 185 1.09 12.90 8.18
C LYS A 185 2.37 12.12 8.52
N CYS A 186 2.28 10.79 8.63
CA CYS A 186 3.35 9.93 9.15
C CYS A 186 3.87 10.40 10.51
N ASP A 187 2.99 10.92 11.34
CA ASP A 187 3.26 11.30 12.70
C ASP A 187 2.75 10.19 13.62
N TYR A 188 3.63 9.65 14.44
CA TYR A 188 3.32 8.62 15.42
C TYR A 188 3.55 9.13 16.86
N THR A 189 3.75 10.43 17.02
CA THR A 189 3.73 11.09 18.33
C THR A 189 2.30 11.14 18.85
N GLU A 190 2.12 11.03 20.17
CA GLU A 190 0.80 11.04 20.84
C GLU A 190 -0.15 9.90 20.38
N MET A 191 0.44 8.79 19.91
CA MET A 191 -0.28 7.61 19.43
C MET A 191 -0.01 6.35 20.29
N GLU A 192 0.26 6.52 21.58
CA GLU A 192 0.68 5.45 22.49
C GLU A 192 -0.31 4.29 22.50
N ASN A 193 -1.61 4.57 22.62
CA ASN A 193 -2.67 3.55 22.63
C ASN A 193 -2.67 2.72 21.33
N TYR A 194 -2.51 3.38 20.18
CA TYR A 194 -2.46 2.72 18.87
C TYR A 194 -1.23 1.81 18.76
N LEU A 195 -0.06 2.30 19.22
CA LEU A 195 1.19 1.54 19.17
C LEU A 195 1.18 0.36 20.13
N ASP A 196 0.68 0.54 21.35
CA ASP A 196 0.57 -0.50 22.37
C ASP A 196 -0.43 -1.59 21.96
N PHE A 197 -1.55 -1.20 21.34
CA PHE A 197 -2.47 -2.15 20.74
C PHE A 197 -1.76 -2.98 19.65
N GLY A 198 -1.00 -2.32 18.78
CA GLY A 198 -0.25 -2.98 17.72
C GLY A 198 0.83 -3.97 18.20
N ARG A 199 1.44 -3.73 19.37
CA ARG A 199 2.42 -4.67 19.97
C ARG A 199 1.85 -6.06 20.23
N THR A 200 0.57 -6.12 20.58
CA THR A 200 -0.15 -7.37 20.87
C THR A 200 -0.98 -7.86 19.68
N HIS A 201 -1.28 -6.99 18.72
CA HIS A 201 -2.12 -7.28 17.56
C HIS A 201 -1.37 -7.02 16.25
N ASN A 202 -0.51 -7.96 15.86
CA ASN A 202 0.37 -7.83 14.70
C ASN A 202 -0.35 -7.51 13.37
N TYR A 203 -1.63 -7.88 13.23
CA TYR A 203 -2.43 -7.64 12.03
C TYR A 203 -2.64 -6.15 11.73
N LEU A 204 -2.47 -5.28 12.73
CA LEU A 204 -2.49 -3.83 12.54
C LEU A 204 -1.39 -3.36 11.56
N PHE A 205 -0.22 -4.01 11.61
CA PHE A 205 0.94 -3.65 10.78
C PHE A 205 1.26 -4.69 9.69
N SER A 206 0.86 -5.95 9.86
CA SER A 206 1.29 -7.03 8.96
C SER A 206 0.76 -6.95 7.54
N HIS A 207 -0.35 -6.24 7.33
CA HIS A 207 -0.92 -5.96 6.01
C HIS A 207 -0.08 -4.96 5.21
N ASN A 208 0.68 -4.09 5.88
CA ASN A 208 1.71 -3.28 5.21
C ASN A 208 2.92 -4.17 4.95
N THR A 209 2.90 -4.90 3.83
CA THR A 209 3.95 -5.88 3.50
C THR A 209 5.35 -5.27 3.47
N ARG A 210 5.47 -4.00 3.09
CA ARG A 210 6.75 -3.28 2.99
C ARG A 210 7.32 -2.97 4.38
N LEU A 211 6.48 -2.49 5.30
CA LEU A 211 6.85 -2.30 6.71
C LEU A 211 7.08 -3.65 7.41
N TRP A 212 6.13 -4.58 7.27
CA TRP A 212 6.11 -5.84 8.01
C TRP A 212 7.34 -6.70 7.75
N ARG A 213 7.87 -6.66 6.52
CA ARG A 213 9.13 -7.33 6.18
C ARG A 213 10.27 -6.87 7.11
N HIS A 214 10.38 -5.58 7.38
CA HIS A 214 11.39 -5.04 8.28
C HIS A 214 11.07 -5.31 9.74
N CYS A 215 9.80 -5.19 10.13
CA CYS A 215 9.35 -5.55 11.48
C CYS A 215 9.67 -6.99 11.87
N ARG A 216 9.56 -7.94 10.93
CA ARG A 216 9.93 -9.34 11.18
C ARG A 216 11.43 -9.50 11.41
N LEU A 217 12.26 -8.72 10.71
CA LEU A 217 13.73 -8.81 10.82
C LEU A 217 14.27 -8.04 12.03
N PHE A 218 13.67 -6.89 12.32
CA PHE A 218 14.07 -5.94 13.36
C PHE A 218 12.87 -5.59 14.24
N PRO A 219 12.37 -6.55 15.05
CA PRO A 219 11.15 -6.36 15.84
C PRO A 219 11.25 -5.22 16.85
N HIS A 220 12.47 -4.91 17.31
CA HIS A 220 12.75 -3.81 18.23
C HIS A 220 12.53 -2.41 17.63
N PHE A 221 12.38 -2.28 16.31
CA PHE A 221 12.01 -1.01 15.66
C PHE A 221 10.51 -0.86 15.41
N CYS A 222 9.76 -1.97 15.31
CA CYS A 222 8.44 -2.01 14.65
C CYS A 222 7.33 -1.16 15.33
N TYR A 223 7.52 -0.76 16.58
CA TYR A 223 6.53 0.00 17.36
C TYR A 223 7.11 1.32 17.89
N GLU A 224 8.25 1.73 17.37
CA GLU A 224 8.96 2.92 17.79
C GLU A 224 8.60 4.10 16.86
N PRO A 225 8.05 5.21 17.39
CA PRO A 225 7.73 6.39 16.58
C PRO A 225 8.93 6.90 15.76
N LYS A 226 10.12 6.84 16.35
CA LYS A 226 11.42 7.20 15.71
C LYS A 226 11.77 6.36 14.48
N PHE A 227 11.14 5.20 14.31
CA PHE A 227 11.28 4.36 13.12
C PHE A 227 10.08 4.52 12.19
N LEU A 228 8.86 4.35 12.72
CA LEU A 228 7.63 4.34 11.93
C LEU A 228 7.39 5.64 11.17
N GLY A 229 7.62 6.79 11.82
CA GLY A 229 7.44 8.11 11.19
C GLY A 229 8.37 8.30 9.99
N PRO A 230 9.70 8.26 10.19
CA PRO A 230 10.66 8.36 9.08
C PRO A 230 10.43 7.31 8.00
N PHE A 231 10.11 6.07 8.37
CA PHE A 231 9.86 5.00 7.41
C PHE A 231 8.61 5.28 6.55
N CYS A 232 7.50 5.69 7.15
CA CYS A 232 6.28 6.08 6.45
C CYS A 232 6.52 7.26 5.48
N LYS A 233 7.36 8.23 5.86
CA LYS A 233 7.70 9.42 5.05
C LYS A 233 8.48 9.11 3.78
N LEU A 234 9.00 7.89 3.62
CA LEU A 234 9.70 7.47 2.40
C LEU A 234 8.73 7.24 1.21
N PHE A 235 7.45 7.02 1.49
CA PHE A 235 6.51 6.50 0.50
C PHE A 235 5.78 7.61 -0.25
N PRO A 236 5.80 7.61 -1.60
CA PRO A 236 5.08 8.60 -2.41
C PRO A 236 3.55 8.39 -2.45
N LEU A 237 3.10 7.20 -2.07
CA LEU A 237 1.70 6.80 -2.08
C LEU A 237 1.31 6.33 -0.69
N GLN A 238 0.14 6.73 -0.24
CA GLN A 238 -0.45 6.26 1.01
C GLN A 238 -1.87 5.81 0.78
N SER A 239 -2.20 4.65 1.33
CA SER A 239 -3.57 4.17 1.34
C SER A 239 -4.00 3.77 2.74
N MET A 240 -5.26 3.99 3.05
CA MET A 240 -5.81 3.73 4.37
C MET A 240 -7.19 3.12 4.24
N LYS A 241 -7.43 1.99 4.93
CA LYS A 241 -8.75 1.37 4.99
C LYS A 241 -9.36 1.62 6.36
N VAL A 242 -10.53 2.26 6.39
CA VAL A 242 -11.27 2.59 7.62
C VAL A 242 -12.68 2.00 7.55
N VAL A 243 -12.99 1.07 8.46
CA VAL A 243 -14.28 0.38 8.50
C VAL A 243 -15.14 0.75 9.72
N ARG A 244 -14.56 1.48 10.68
CA ARG A 244 -15.13 1.81 11.99
C ARG A 244 -15.65 3.24 12.11
N LEU A 245 -15.37 4.10 11.14
CA LEU A 245 -15.75 5.51 11.16
C LEU A 245 -16.90 5.75 10.18
N ARG A 246 -17.95 6.44 10.61
CA ARG A 246 -19.01 6.89 9.69
C ARG A 246 -18.47 7.96 8.73
N ALA A 247 -18.87 7.86 7.46
CA ALA A 247 -18.45 8.80 6.42
C ALA A 247 -18.80 10.27 6.73
N SER A 248 -19.89 10.52 7.46
CA SER A 248 -20.29 11.86 7.90
C SER A 248 -19.26 12.56 8.80
N LEU A 249 -18.39 11.81 9.46
CA LEU A 249 -17.38 12.35 10.38
C LEU A 249 -16.04 12.67 9.69
N VAL A 250 -15.92 12.40 8.40
CA VAL A 250 -14.65 12.43 7.65
C VAL A 250 -14.29 13.83 7.19
N GLN A 251 -15.26 14.74 7.15
CA GLN A 251 -15.09 16.11 6.68
C GLN A 251 -13.83 16.81 7.23
N PRO A 252 -13.48 16.72 8.53
CA PRO A 252 -12.26 17.36 9.06
C PRO A 252 -10.95 16.79 8.50
N LEU A 253 -10.95 15.61 7.88
CA LEU A 253 -9.80 15.04 7.19
C LEU A 253 -9.60 15.66 5.79
N LEU A 254 -10.66 16.20 5.20
CA LEU A 254 -10.64 16.76 3.83
C LEU A 254 -10.38 18.27 3.80
N GLU A 255 -10.66 18.95 4.90
CA GLU A 255 -10.47 20.40 5.03
C GLU A 255 -9.03 20.80 5.39
N ASP A 256 -8.30 19.88 6.02
CA ASP A 256 -6.93 20.12 6.52
C ASP A 256 -5.84 19.91 5.46
N GLU A 257 -6.17 19.30 4.32
CA GLU A 257 -5.24 19.00 3.24
C GLU A 257 -5.69 19.70 1.96
N ARG A 258 -4.75 20.07 1.09
CA ARG A 258 -5.16 20.68 -0.19
C ARG A 258 -6.03 19.66 -0.91
N PRO A 259 -7.21 20.03 -1.42
CA PRO A 259 -8.24 19.02 -1.59
C PRO A 259 -8.04 18.11 -2.82
N SER A 260 -6.93 18.25 -3.55
CA SER A 260 -6.49 17.32 -4.59
C SER A 260 -5.76 16.09 -4.03
N GLU A 261 -5.46 16.05 -2.73
CA GLU A 261 -4.47 15.13 -2.14
C GLU A 261 -5.09 13.86 -1.52
N ILE A 262 -6.34 13.90 -1.06
CA ILE A 262 -7.05 12.74 -0.47
C ILE A 262 -8.21 12.30 -1.37
N LYS A 263 -8.14 11.06 -1.87
CA LYS A 263 -9.27 10.40 -2.56
C LYS A 263 -10.07 9.55 -1.56
N VAL A 264 -11.32 9.90 -1.32
CA VAL A 264 -12.23 9.11 -0.45
C VAL A 264 -13.10 8.19 -1.30
N CYS A 265 -12.99 6.88 -1.08
CA CYS A 265 -13.92 5.91 -1.64
C CYS A 265 -14.90 5.47 -0.55
N ALA A 266 -16.18 5.82 -0.74
CA ALA A 266 -17.26 5.47 0.19
C ALA A 266 -18.17 4.39 -0.39
N ASP A 267 -18.33 3.28 0.34
CA ASP A 267 -19.36 2.28 0.00
C ASP A 267 -20.58 2.48 0.92
N LEU A 268 -21.64 3.04 0.35
CA LEU A 268 -22.93 3.27 1.00
C LEU A 268 -23.83 2.08 0.71
N LYS A 269 -23.82 1.09 1.62
CA LYS A 269 -24.69 -0.09 1.56
C LYS A 269 -26.19 0.21 1.39
N SER A 270 -26.65 1.42 1.71
CA SER A 270 -28.07 1.82 1.57
C SER A 270 -28.51 2.07 0.13
N VAL A 271 -27.60 2.17 -0.85
CA VAL A 271 -27.94 2.60 -2.22
C VAL A 271 -27.61 1.55 -3.29
N GLY A 272 -27.07 0.38 -2.91
CA GLY A 272 -26.71 -0.67 -3.88
C GLY A 272 -25.65 -0.25 -4.91
N ALA A 273 -24.90 0.83 -4.64
CA ALA A 273 -23.88 1.38 -5.52
C ALA A 273 -22.64 1.79 -4.71
N ALA A 274 -21.47 1.28 -5.10
CA ALA A 274 -20.20 1.78 -4.62
C ALA A 274 -19.90 3.12 -5.32
N PHE A 275 -19.87 4.22 -4.57
CA PHE A 275 -19.52 5.54 -5.09
C PHE A 275 -18.13 5.92 -4.59
N CYS A 276 -17.11 5.76 -5.45
CA CYS A 276 -15.86 6.51 -5.25
C CYS A 276 -16.09 7.95 -5.74
N THR A 277 -16.55 8.81 -4.85
CA THR A 277 -16.70 10.23 -5.15
C THR A 277 -15.35 10.91 -5.02
N PHE A 278 -14.84 11.49 -6.11
CA PHE A 278 -13.72 12.43 -6.06
C PHE A 278 -14.19 13.69 -5.34
N LEU A 279 -13.95 13.77 -4.03
CA LEU A 279 -14.12 15.01 -3.27
C LEU A 279 -12.90 15.90 -3.50
N ALA A 280 -12.77 16.44 -4.72
CA ALA A 280 -11.82 17.51 -4.99
C ALA A 280 -12.42 18.82 -4.47
N GLY A 281 -11.99 19.27 -3.30
CA GLY A 281 -12.27 20.62 -2.83
C GLY A 281 -11.63 21.67 -3.74
N GLY A 282 -12.49 22.43 -4.42
CA GLY A 282 -12.08 23.64 -5.13
C GLY A 282 -11.83 23.45 -6.62
N GLY A 283 -12.89 23.73 -7.39
CA GLY A 283 -12.77 24.33 -8.72
C GLY A 283 -12.71 23.36 -9.90
N GLY A 284 -13.87 22.88 -10.36
CA GLY A 284 -14.00 22.35 -11.73
C GLY A 284 -14.87 21.10 -11.89
N VAL A 285 -16.19 21.30 -11.85
CA VAL A 285 -17.24 20.52 -12.54
C VAL A 285 -17.07 18.98 -12.58
N ILE A 286 -17.44 18.29 -11.48
CA ILE A 286 -18.49 17.25 -11.47
C ILE A 286 -19.25 17.47 -10.16
N GLY A 287 -20.51 17.92 -10.28
CA GLY A 287 -21.29 18.43 -9.16
C GLY A 287 -21.64 17.36 -8.14
N VAL A 288 -21.14 17.55 -6.91
CA VAL A 288 -21.88 17.27 -5.68
C VAL A 288 -21.55 18.43 -4.74
N THR A 289 -22.50 19.33 -4.53
CA THR A 289 -22.34 20.47 -3.60
C THR A 289 -22.21 19.97 -2.15
N PRO A 290 -21.65 20.76 -1.21
CA PRO A 290 -21.58 20.39 0.21
C PRO A 290 -22.93 19.96 0.81
N ASN A 291 -24.03 20.51 0.28
CA ASN A 291 -25.39 20.14 0.66
C ASN A 291 -25.81 18.75 0.16
N GLU A 292 -25.27 18.25 -0.95
CA GLU A 292 -25.57 16.92 -1.47
C GLU A 292 -24.78 15.82 -0.76
N PHE A 293 -23.56 16.10 -0.27
CA PHE A 293 -22.86 15.18 0.65
C PHE A 293 -23.60 15.07 1.99
N SER A 294 -24.08 16.20 2.53
CA SER A 294 -24.92 16.19 3.73
C SER A 294 -26.25 15.48 3.50
N ALA A 295 -26.85 15.58 2.31
CA ALA A 295 -28.09 14.88 1.97
C ALA A 295 -27.88 13.37 1.77
N ALA A 296 -26.80 12.95 1.10
CA ALA A 296 -26.46 11.54 0.93
C ALA A 296 -26.00 10.88 2.25
N ALA A 297 -25.34 11.64 3.13
CA ALA A 297 -24.99 11.21 4.48
C ALA A 297 -26.22 11.17 5.41
N ALA A 298 -27.14 12.13 5.29
CA ALA A 298 -28.39 12.17 6.07
C ALA A 298 -29.39 11.09 5.64
N SER A 299 -29.43 10.70 4.36
CA SER A 299 -30.28 9.58 3.90
C SER A 299 -29.71 8.21 4.26
N ALA A 300 -28.49 8.14 4.82
CA ALA A 300 -27.81 6.93 5.26
C ALA A 300 -27.71 6.80 6.80
N ALA A 301 -28.37 7.70 7.54
CA ALA A 301 -28.48 7.67 9.00
C ALA A 301 -29.47 6.59 9.46
#